data_AF-A0A1D8GA50-F1
#
_entry.id   AF-A0A1D8GA50-F1
#
_cell.length_a   1.000
_cell.length_b   1.000
_cell.length_c   1.000
_cell.angle_alpha   90.00
_cell.angle_beta   90.00
_cell.angle_gamma   90.00
#
_symmetry.space_group_name_H-M   'P 1'
#
loop_
_entity.id
_entity.type
_entity.pdbx_description
1 polymer ?
#
loop_
_entity_poly.entity_id
_entity_poly.type
_entity_poly.pdbx_seq_one_letter_code
_entity_poly.pdbx_strand_id
1 'polypeptide(L)'
;MFLGVYGSLALRVSASVALVWPLLLSPALTGPASAHSCAHATTGPGGRTDAVAVAGGARCTPPPPPSPSTSPSPSTSPSPTSTPAPSPTSAPVPSPSPAPSPPATPAPAPVPGPPPSPAPAPVPPARPADPLPPLPPPSVPAAPAPPPALPAPPAPRPPGPWHSAAPGPLPVPPPPGYRGVRRPQAGRGPSMVSLMLLLTAPAVFAAAVLRPRSR
;
A
#
# COMPACT_ATOMS: atom_id res chain seq x y z
N MET A 1 17.96 -21.49 -36.57
CA MET A 1 17.13 -21.51 -35.35
C MET A 1 17.57 -20.53 -34.24
N PHE A 2 18.84 -20.08 -34.21
CA PHE A 2 19.33 -19.13 -33.18
C PHE A 2 18.83 -17.68 -33.33
N LEU A 3 18.44 -17.23 -34.53
CA LEU A 3 17.92 -15.87 -34.73
C LEU A 3 16.58 -15.59 -34.04
N GLY A 4 15.74 -16.62 -33.80
CA GLY A 4 14.42 -16.44 -33.17
C GLY A 4 14.49 -16.17 -31.66
N VAL A 5 15.50 -16.71 -30.98
CA VAL A 5 15.65 -16.59 -29.51
C VAL A 5 16.20 -15.21 -29.13
N TYR A 6 17.12 -14.68 -29.93
CA TYR A 6 17.67 -13.33 -29.73
C TYR A 6 16.64 -12.22 -29.96
N GLY A 7 15.71 -12.43 -30.91
CA GLY A 7 14.63 -11.46 -31.17
C GLY A 7 13.69 -11.26 -29.98
N SER A 8 13.34 -12.34 -29.26
CA SER A 8 12.44 -12.26 -28.10
C SER A 8 13.11 -11.60 -26.89
N LEU A 9 14.40 -11.89 -26.65
CA LEU A 9 15.17 -11.24 -25.60
C LEU A 9 15.38 -9.75 -25.87
N ALA A 10 15.72 -9.40 -27.12
CA ALA A 10 15.85 -8.00 -27.53
C ALA A 10 14.54 -7.23 -27.29
N LEU A 11 13.39 -7.76 -27.76
CA LEU A 11 12.09 -7.12 -27.54
C LEU A 11 11.72 -6.93 -26.06
N ARG A 12 12.04 -7.91 -25.20
CA ARG A 12 11.76 -7.81 -23.76
C ARG A 12 12.64 -6.76 -23.07
N VAL A 13 13.93 -6.71 -23.42
CA VAL A 13 14.85 -5.68 -22.90
C VAL A 13 14.42 -4.30 -23.38
N SER A 14 14.05 -4.15 -24.66
CA SER A 14 13.54 -2.89 -25.21
C SER A 14 12.27 -2.42 -24.49
N ALA A 15 11.31 -3.31 -24.24
CA ALA A 15 10.07 -2.97 -23.53
C ALA A 15 10.33 -2.56 -22.07
N SER A 16 11.28 -3.22 -21.40
CA SER A 16 11.67 -2.91 -20.03
C SER A 16 12.34 -1.53 -19.95
N VAL A 17 13.27 -1.25 -20.87
CA VAL A 17 13.92 0.06 -20.96
C VAL A 17 12.90 1.15 -21.29
N ALA A 18 11.97 0.90 -22.21
CA ALA A 18 10.92 1.86 -22.56
C ALA A 18 9.95 2.15 -21.40
N LEU A 19 9.75 1.22 -20.46
CA LEU A 19 8.95 1.45 -19.25
C LEU A 19 9.76 2.14 -18.14
N VAL A 20 11.04 1.81 -17.98
CA VAL A 20 11.90 2.39 -16.94
C VAL A 20 12.33 3.83 -17.31
N TRP A 21 12.54 4.10 -18.59
CA TRP A 21 12.95 5.42 -19.09
C TRP A 21 12.02 6.57 -18.69
N PRO A 22 10.68 6.49 -18.85
CA PRO A 22 9.78 7.57 -18.42
C PRO A 22 9.75 7.73 -16.89
N LEU A 23 10.06 6.70 -16.09
CA LEU A 23 10.20 6.85 -14.64
C LEU A 23 11.47 7.62 -14.24
N LEU A 24 12.58 7.47 -14.98
CA LEU A 24 13.80 8.25 -14.72
C LEU A 24 13.78 9.65 -15.34
N LEU A 25 13.13 9.84 -16.48
CA LEU A 25 13.07 11.14 -17.19
C LEU A 25 11.84 11.99 -16.84
N SER A 26 10.94 11.53 -15.98
CA SER A 26 9.82 12.36 -15.49
C SER A 26 10.19 13.01 -14.15
N PRO A 27 10.73 14.24 -14.13
CA PRO A 27 10.90 15.02 -12.90
C PRO A 27 9.58 15.41 -12.22
N ALA A 28 8.43 15.03 -12.82
CA ALA A 28 7.10 15.31 -12.28
C ALA A 28 6.77 14.51 -11.00
N LEU A 29 7.47 13.40 -10.71
CA LEU A 29 7.27 12.65 -9.46
C LEU A 29 8.14 13.13 -8.29
N THR A 30 9.10 14.02 -8.53
CA THR A 30 9.97 14.63 -7.51
C THR A 30 9.59 16.07 -7.21
N GLY A 31 8.33 16.45 -7.47
CA GLY A 31 7.76 17.66 -6.90
C GLY A 31 7.71 17.53 -5.37
N PRO A 32 7.97 18.60 -4.60
CA PRO A 32 7.72 18.57 -3.17
C PRO A 32 6.26 18.15 -2.99
N ALA A 33 6.02 17.04 -2.29
CA ALA A 33 4.68 16.62 -1.94
C ALA A 33 4.06 17.78 -1.17
N SER A 34 3.22 18.58 -1.83
CA SER A 34 2.44 19.62 -1.19
C SER A 34 1.45 18.89 -0.32
N ALA A 35 1.80 18.68 0.94
CA ALA A 35 0.87 18.14 1.91
C ALA A 35 -0.28 19.14 2.02
N HIS A 36 -1.45 18.78 1.49
CA HIS A 36 -2.69 19.58 1.63
C HIS A 36 -3.23 19.55 3.08
N SER A 37 -2.38 19.18 4.02
CA SER A 37 -2.70 18.95 5.42
C SER A 37 -1.49 19.39 6.24
N CYS A 38 -1.66 20.44 7.02
CA CYS A 38 -0.68 20.83 8.02
C CYS A 38 -1.16 20.34 9.38
N ALA A 39 -0.29 19.63 10.08
CA ALA A 39 -0.45 19.31 11.48
C ALA A 39 0.53 20.20 12.27
N HIS A 40 0.02 20.97 13.22
CA HIS A 40 0.85 21.74 14.14
C HIS A 40 0.57 21.26 15.57
N ALA A 41 1.64 20.91 16.29
CA ALA A 41 1.59 20.53 17.68
C ALA A 41 2.48 21.50 18.46
N THR A 42 1.91 22.20 19.44
CA THR A 42 2.67 23.04 20.37
C THR A 42 2.60 22.46 21.76
N THR A 43 3.78 22.25 22.35
CA THR A 43 3.91 21.87 23.75
C THR A 43 4.17 23.12 24.56
N GLY A 44 3.19 23.54 25.37
CA GLY A 44 3.34 24.71 26.24
C GLY A 44 4.19 24.40 27.48
N PRO A 45 4.75 25.42 28.15
CA PRO A 45 5.37 25.27 29.46
C PRO A 45 4.34 24.66 30.44
N GLY A 46 4.68 23.55 31.09
CA GLY A 46 3.77 22.81 31.97
C GLY A 46 3.16 21.54 31.38
N GLY A 47 3.62 21.08 30.20
CA GLY A 47 3.27 19.75 29.67
C GLY A 47 1.87 19.65 29.07
N ARG A 48 1.16 20.77 28.91
CA ARG A 48 -0.09 20.81 28.16
C ARG A 48 0.22 20.84 26.66
N THR A 49 -0.29 19.83 25.96
CA THR A 49 -0.17 19.68 24.52
C THR A 49 -1.43 20.19 23.84
N ASP A 50 -1.31 21.28 23.10
CA ASP A 50 -2.35 21.75 22.21
C ASP A 50 -2.02 21.26 20.80
N ALA A 51 -2.86 20.37 20.28
CA ALA A 51 -2.74 19.81 18.94
C ALA A 51 -3.90 20.31 18.07
N VAL A 52 -3.57 21.03 16.99
CA VAL A 52 -4.56 21.49 16.01
C VAL A 52 -4.20 20.87 14.66
N ALA A 53 -5.09 20.03 14.15
CA ALA A 53 -5.03 19.51 12.79
C ALA A 53 -6.01 20.31 11.93
N VAL A 54 -5.51 21.01 10.92
CA VAL A 54 -6.34 21.71 9.94
C VAL A 54 -6.24 20.94 8.61
N ALA A 55 -7.34 20.32 8.21
CA ALA A 55 -7.46 19.65 6.92
C ALA A 55 -8.15 20.60 5.94
N GLY A 56 -7.43 21.10 4.95
CA GLY A 56 -7.94 22.00 3.92
C GLY A 56 -6.82 22.71 3.17
N GLY A 57 -6.97 22.89 1.85
CA GLY A 57 -5.95 23.48 0.96
C GLY A 57 -5.69 24.98 1.15
N ALA A 58 -6.08 25.56 2.29
CA ALA A 58 -5.72 26.93 2.64
C ALA A 58 -4.26 26.94 3.14
N ARG A 59 -3.46 27.88 2.65
CA ARG A 59 -2.07 28.05 3.08
C ARG A 59 -2.01 28.10 4.60
N CYS A 60 -1.22 27.23 5.19
CA CYS A 60 -1.05 27.15 6.64
C CYS A 60 -0.18 28.30 7.10
N THR A 61 -0.78 29.47 7.28
CA THR A 61 -0.14 30.55 8.01
C THR A 61 -0.25 30.17 9.49
N PRO A 62 0.86 29.92 10.20
CA PRO A 62 0.79 29.63 11.62
C PRO A 62 0.08 30.80 12.32
N PRO A 63 -0.85 30.54 13.26
CA PRO A 63 -1.47 31.61 14.02
C PRO A 63 -0.35 32.41 14.72
N PRO A 64 -0.48 33.75 14.81
CA PRO A 64 0.51 34.55 15.50
C PRO A 64 0.68 34.03 16.93
N PRO A 65 1.93 34.02 17.47
CA PRO A 65 2.17 33.56 18.83
C PRO A 65 1.24 34.32 19.80
N PRO A 66 0.71 33.65 20.84
CA PRO A 66 -0.14 34.32 21.80
C PRO A 66 0.63 35.52 22.35
N SER A 67 0.01 36.70 22.29
CA SER A 67 0.58 37.91 22.89
C SER A 67 0.89 37.59 24.36
N PRO A 68 2.08 37.95 24.88
CA PRO A 68 2.42 37.68 26.27
C PRO A 68 1.33 38.28 27.14
N SER A 69 0.56 37.41 27.81
CA SER A 69 -0.41 37.83 28.81
C SER A 69 0.36 38.67 29.81
N THR A 70 -0.04 39.93 29.96
CA THR A 70 0.55 40.84 30.93
C THR A 70 0.54 40.15 32.28
N SER A 71 1.75 39.95 32.80
CA SER A 71 1.99 39.33 34.10
C SER A 71 1.01 39.90 35.12
N PRO A 72 0.26 39.08 35.86
CA PRO A 72 -0.53 39.60 36.97
C PRO A 72 0.42 40.34 37.92
N SER A 73 0.01 41.55 38.30
CA SER A 73 0.67 42.37 39.32
C SER A 73 0.94 41.52 40.56
N PRO A 74 2.13 41.60 41.18
CA PRO A 74 2.48 40.78 42.33
C PRO A 74 1.52 41.09 43.49
N SER A 75 0.60 40.16 43.75
CA SER A 75 -0.19 40.16 44.98
C SER A 75 0.76 39.91 46.15
N THR A 76 0.56 40.71 47.19
CA THR A 76 1.36 40.80 48.41
C THR A 76 1.75 39.45 49.01
N SER A 77 3.05 39.37 49.33
CA SER A 77 3.76 38.31 50.04
C SER A 77 2.93 37.62 51.14
N PRO A 78 2.58 36.33 51.01
CA PRO A 78 2.11 35.54 52.14
C PRO A 78 3.28 35.18 53.07
N SER A 79 3.02 35.31 54.37
CA SER A 79 3.89 34.90 55.49
C SER A 79 4.47 33.49 55.30
N PRO A 80 5.75 33.25 55.64
CA PRO A 80 6.42 31.98 55.38
C PRO A 80 5.72 30.85 56.14
N THR A 81 4.98 30.05 55.38
CA THR A 81 4.45 28.78 55.89
C THR A 81 5.60 27.79 55.85
N SER A 82 5.87 27.15 56.99
CA SER A 82 6.95 26.17 57.18
C SER A 82 6.98 25.16 56.04
N THR A 83 8.10 25.15 55.30
CA THR A 83 8.40 24.18 54.24
C THR A 83 8.23 22.76 54.79
N PRO A 84 7.29 21.94 54.29
CA PRO A 84 7.19 20.56 54.70
C PRO A 84 8.48 19.82 54.32
N ALA A 85 8.97 18.99 55.25
CA ALA A 85 10.16 18.18 55.03
C ALA A 85 10.01 17.35 53.74
N PRO A 86 11.07 17.21 52.93
CA PRO A 86 11.00 16.47 51.68
C PRO A 86 10.55 15.04 51.96
N SER A 87 9.45 14.65 51.30
CA SER A 87 8.97 13.27 51.32
C SER A 87 10.08 12.34 50.82
N PRO A 88 10.31 11.18 51.45
CA PRO A 88 11.36 10.25 51.04
C PRO A 88 11.20 9.89 49.56
N THR A 89 12.27 10.09 48.80
CA THR A 89 12.37 9.66 47.41
C THR A 89 12.07 8.17 47.35
N SER A 90 11.01 7.80 46.63
CA SER A 90 10.67 6.40 46.43
C SER A 90 11.83 5.68 45.76
N ALA A 91 12.21 4.51 46.30
CA ALA A 91 13.25 3.68 45.72
C ALA A 91 12.93 3.39 44.24
N PRO A 92 13.92 3.37 43.34
CA PRO A 92 13.70 3.10 41.94
C PRO A 92 13.03 1.74 41.77
N VAL A 93 11.90 1.72 41.05
CA VAL A 93 11.22 0.48 40.69
C VAL A 93 12.20 -0.34 39.83
N PRO A 94 12.46 -1.62 40.17
CA PRO A 94 13.37 -2.45 39.40
C PRO A 94 12.90 -2.55 37.96
N SER A 95 13.85 -2.44 37.03
CA SER A 95 13.58 -2.59 35.60
C SER A 95 12.94 -3.96 35.34
N PRO A 96 11.85 -4.04 34.55
CA PRO A 96 11.23 -5.31 34.24
C PRO A 96 12.24 -6.25 33.57
N SER A 97 12.21 -7.51 33.99
CA SER A 97 13.02 -8.56 33.37
C SER A 97 12.68 -8.67 31.88
N PRO A 98 13.66 -8.79 30.97
CA PRO A 98 13.40 -8.94 29.55
C PRO A 98 12.54 -10.17 29.28
N ALA A 99 11.55 -10.02 28.40
CA ALA A 99 10.69 -11.12 27.99
C ALA A 99 11.54 -12.23 27.34
N PRO A 100 11.19 -13.52 27.54
CA PRO A 100 11.90 -14.63 26.93
C PRO A 100 11.86 -14.53 25.41
N SER A 101 12.99 -14.85 24.77
CA SER A 101 13.07 -14.93 23.31
C SER A 101 12.10 -15.99 22.79
N PRO A 102 11.31 -15.72 21.74
CA PRO A 102 10.41 -16.72 21.18
C PRO A 102 11.18 -17.95 20.68
N PRO A 103 10.57 -19.15 20.75
CA PRO A 103 11.18 -20.37 20.23
C PRO A 103 11.45 -20.24 18.73
N ALA A 104 12.56 -20.83 18.27
CA ALA A 104 12.91 -20.85 16.86
C ALA A 104 11.81 -21.54 16.03
N THR A 105 11.38 -20.90 14.94
CA THR A 105 10.44 -21.49 13.99
C THR A 105 11.07 -22.74 13.35
N PRO A 106 10.40 -23.89 13.33
CA PRO A 106 10.91 -25.09 12.67
C PRO A 106 11.23 -24.85 11.20
N ALA A 107 12.32 -25.44 10.72
CA ALA A 107 12.66 -25.40 9.30
C ALA A 107 11.54 -26.07 8.47
N PRO A 108 11.16 -25.50 7.31
CA PRO A 108 10.15 -26.10 6.44
C PRO A 108 10.61 -27.48 5.95
N ALA A 109 9.67 -28.42 5.87
CA ALA A 109 9.94 -29.74 5.32
C ALA A 109 10.39 -29.65 3.85
N PRO A 110 11.30 -30.54 3.40
CA PRO A 110 11.71 -30.60 2.00
C PRO A 110 10.51 -30.89 1.10
N VAL A 111 10.38 -30.11 0.03
CA VAL A 111 9.33 -30.30 -0.98
C VAL A 111 9.65 -31.59 -1.77
N PRO A 112 8.69 -32.53 -1.92
CA PRO A 112 8.88 -33.71 -2.76
C PRO A 112 9.31 -33.32 -4.18
N GLY A 113 10.27 -34.07 -4.73
CA GLY A 113 10.71 -33.88 -6.11
C GLY A 113 9.58 -34.09 -7.11
N PRO A 114 9.66 -33.46 -8.31
CA PRO A 114 8.66 -33.68 -9.35
C PRO A 114 8.62 -35.16 -9.77
N PRO A 115 7.43 -35.69 -10.13
CA PRO A 115 7.32 -37.03 -10.67
C PRO A 115 8.11 -37.16 -11.97
N PRO A 116 8.64 -38.36 -12.30
CA PRO A 116 9.34 -38.59 -13.55
C PRO A 116 8.43 -38.29 -14.76
N SER A 117 9.00 -37.66 -15.79
CA SER A 117 8.27 -37.37 -17.02
C SER A 117 7.87 -38.69 -17.71
N PRO A 118 6.63 -38.80 -18.24
CA PRO A 118 6.21 -39.97 -19.00
C PRO A 118 7.16 -40.24 -20.18
N ALA A 119 7.36 -41.52 -20.51
CA ALA A 119 8.10 -41.91 -21.69
C ALA A 119 7.40 -41.40 -22.97
N PRO A 120 8.14 -40.98 -24.01
CA PRO A 120 7.55 -40.58 -25.28
C PRO A 120 6.71 -41.71 -25.87
N ALA A 121 5.53 -41.38 -26.39
CA ALA A 121 4.74 -42.33 -27.15
C ALA A 121 5.50 -42.75 -28.42
N PRO A 122 5.37 -44.00 -28.88
CA PRO A 122 5.98 -44.47 -30.11
C PRO A 122 5.47 -43.65 -31.31
N VAL A 123 6.40 -43.28 -32.20
CA VAL A 123 6.09 -42.55 -33.43
C VAL A 123 5.26 -43.47 -34.34
N PRO A 124 4.05 -43.05 -34.79
CA PRO A 124 3.26 -43.85 -35.71
C PRO A 124 3.99 -44.01 -37.06
N PRO A 125 3.78 -45.15 -37.76
CA PRO A 125 4.39 -45.39 -39.06
C PRO A 125 3.98 -44.32 -40.07
N ALA A 126 4.93 -43.91 -40.93
CA ALA A 126 4.68 -42.96 -41.98
C ALA A 126 3.58 -43.49 -42.91
N ARG A 127 2.49 -42.72 -43.04
CA ARG A 127 1.42 -43.04 -43.98
C ARG A 127 1.95 -42.83 -45.41
N PRO A 128 1.67 -43.73 -46.37
CA PRO A 128 1.96 -43.52 -47.78
C PRO A 128 1.45 -42.16 -48.25
N ALA A 129 2.24 -41.46 -49.06
CA ALA A 129 1.87 -40.16 -49.60
C ALA A 129 0.71 -40.33 -50.59
N ASP A 130 -0.49 -39.91 -50.19
CA ASP A 130 -1.60 -39.76 -51.13
C ASP A 130 -1.27 -38.66 -52.15
N PRO A 131 -1.72 -38.79 -53.42
CA PRO A 131 -1.58 -37.75 -54.43
C PRO A 131 -2.15 -36.43 -53.92
N LEU A 132 -1.34 -35.37 -53.93
CA LEU A 132 -1.79 -34.04 -53.51
C LEU A 132 -2.97 -33.61 -54.40
N PRO A 133 -4.14 -33.26 -53.81
CA PRO A 133 -5.22 -32.70 -54.58
C PRO A 133 -4.79 -31.37 -55.22
N PRO A 134 -5.38 -30.98 -56.36
CA PRO A 134 -5.09 -29.71 -57.01
C PRO A 134 -5.31 -28.56 -56.03
N LEU A 135 -4.32 -27.66 -55.97
CA LEU A 135 -4.36 -26.47 -55.14
C LEU A 135 -5.61 -25.64 -55.47
N PRO A 136 -6.47 -25.32 -54.49
CA PRO A 136 -7.59 -24.43 -54.73
C PRO A 136 -7.08 -23.05 -55.16
N PRO A 137 -7.84 -22.31 -55.98
CA PRO A 137 -7.47 -20.96 -56.37
C PRO A 137 -7.29 -20.06 -55.13
N PRO A 138 -6.40 -19.06 -55.19
CA PRO A 138 -6.16 -18.15 -54.08
C PRO A 138 -7.48 -17.48 -53.67
N SER A 139 -7.96 -17.83 -52.48
CA SER A 139 -9.13 -17.18 -51.90
C SER A 139 -8.74 -15.75 -51.55
N VAL A 140 -9.37 -14.79 -52.23
CA VAL A 140 -9.23 -13.37 -51.87
C VAL A 140 -9.69 -13.23 -50.41
N PRO A 141 -8.86 -12.67 -49.51
CA PRO A 141 -9.24 -12.51 -48.12
C PRO A 141 -10.54 -11.70 -48.05
N ALA A 142 -11.61 -12.31 -47.53
CA ALA A 142 -12.83 -11.58 -47.24
C ALA A 142 -12.50 -10.43 -46.31
N ALA A 143 -12.99 -9.24 -46.63
CA ALA A 143 -12.80 -8.05 -45.81
C ALA A 143 -13.19 -8.40 -44.35
N PRO A 144 -12.35 -8.03 -43.35
CA PRO A 144 -12.63 -8.36 -41.97
C PRO A 144 -14.01 -7.84 -41.58
N ALA A 145 -14.85 -8.73 -41.07
CA ALA A 145 -16.17 -8.37 -40.57
C ALA A 145 -16.04 -7.26 -39.53
N PRO A 146 -16.94 -6.26 -39.52
CA PRO A 146 -16.92 -5.22 -38.51
C PRO A 146 -16.98 -5.86 -37.11
N PRO A 147 -16.21 -5.34 -36.14
CA PRO A 147 -16.18 -5.90 -34.80
C PRO A 147 -17.60 -5.93 -34.22
N PRO A 148 -17.98 -7.01 -33.50
CA PRO A 148 -19.28 -7.08 -32.83
C PRO A 148 -19.48 -5.86 -31.95
N ALA A 149 -20.66 -5.23 -32.06
CA ALA A 149 -21.03 -4.12 -31.20
C ALA A 149 -20.89 -4.55 -29.73
N LEU A 150 -20.15 -3.77 -28.94
CA LEU A 150 -20.01 -4.02 -27.51
C LEU A 150 -21.40 -4.03 -26.86
N PRO A 151 -21.69 -4.99 -25.96
CA PRO A 151 -22.93 -4.99 -25.20
C PRO A 151 -23.07 -3.67 -24.44
N ALA A 152 -24.26 -3.07 -24.47
CA ALA A 152 -24.55 -1.88 -23.70
C ALA A 152 -24.30 -2.14 -22.20
N PRO A 153 -23.72 -1.19 -21.45
CA PRO A 153 -23.51 -1.34 -20.02
C PRO A 153 -24.85 -1.59 -19.31
N PRO A 154 -24.91 -2.52 -18.33
CA PRO A 154 -26.14 -2.81 -17.61
C PRO A 154 -26.64 -1.55 -16.90
N ALA A 155 -27.96 -1.32 -16.97
CA ALA A 155 -28.59 -0.19 -16.31
C ALA A 155 -28.33 -0.22 -14.79
N PRO A 156 -28.14 0.96 -14.16
CA PRO A 156 -27.98 1.04 -12.72
C PRO A 156 -29.18 0.42 -12.01
N ARG A 157 -28.90 -0.49 -11.07
CA ARG A 157 -29.93 -1.18 -10.30
C ARG A 157 -30.72 -0.16 -9.46
N PRO A 158 -32.06 -0.20 -9.46
CA PRO A 158 -32.85 0.71 -8.64
C PRO A 158 -32.53 0.51 -7.14
N PRO A 159 -32.58 1.58 -6.33
CA PRO A 159 -32.39 1.49 -4.88
C PRO A 159 -33.43 0.54 -4.31
N GLY A 160 -32.97 -0.52 -3.65
CA GLY A 160 -33.83 -1.51 -3.02
C GLY A 160 -34.67 -0.92 -1.88
N PRO A 161 -35.78 -1.57 -1.50
CA PRO A 161 -36.65 -1.11 -0.43
C PRO A 161 -35.87 -1.04 0.89
N TRP A 162 -35.81 0.16 1.45
CA TRP A 162 -35.18 0.47 2.72
C TRP A 162 -35.66 -0.50 3.80
N HIS A 163 -34.74 -1.32 4.31
CA HIS A 163 -34.98 -2.00 5.58
C HIS A 163 -35.16 -0.92 6.64
N SER A 164 -36.40 -0.77 7.11
CA SER A 164 -36.72 0.10 8.24
C SER A 164 -35.91 -0.39 9.44
N ALA A 165 -34.85 0.36 9.76
CA ALA A 165 -34.07 0.12 10.95
C ALA A 165 -34.99 0.28 12.16
N ALA A 166 -35.04 -0.76 13.00
CA ALA A 166 -35.71 -0.70 14.28
C ALA A 166 -35.23 0.54 15.07
N PRO A 167 -36.11 1.21 15.86
CA PRO A 167 -35.72 2.34 16.68
C PRO A 167 -34.60 1.93 17.63
N GLY A 168 -33.38 2.37 17.32
CA GLY A 168 -32.25 2.21 18.23
C GLY A 168 -32.48 3.03 19.51
N PRO A 169 -31.88 2.62 20.64
CA PRO A 169 -31.99 3.34 21.90
C PRO A 169 -31.59 4.81 21.72
N LEU A 170 -32.38 5.69 22.35
CA LEU A 170 -32.21 7.14 22.28
C LEU A 170 -30.77 7.54 22.68
N PRO A 171 -30.08 8.39 21.89
CA PRO A 171 -28.74 8.85 22.21
C PRO A 171 -28.75 9.64 23.52
N VAL A 172 -28.00 9.17 24.51
CA VAL A 172 -27.71 9.95 25.72
C VAL A 172 -26.83 11.15 25.30
N PRO A 173 -27.20 12.39 25.65
CA PRO A 173 -26.39 13.55 25.31
C PRO A 173 -25.02 13.45 25.99
N PRO A 174 -23.91 13.59 25.25
CA PRO A 174 -22.57 13.55 25.84
C PRO A 174 -22.37 14.76 26.76
N PRO A 175 -21.59 14.61 27.85
CA PRO A 175 -21.29 15.70 28.76
C PRO A 175 -20.59 16.87 28.02
N PRO A 176 -20.87 18.13 28.39
CA PRO A 176 -20.26 19.30 27.77
C PRO A 176 -18.74 19.27 28.00
N GLY A 177 -17.98 19.13 26.91
CA GLY A 177 -16.52 19.13 26.93
C GLY A 177 -15.86 17.93 26.24
N TYR A 178 -16.60 16.86 25.94
CA TYR A 178 -16.05 15.71 25.22
C TYR A 178 -16.23 15.88 23.71
N ARG A 179 -15.35 16.68 23.08
CA ARG A 179 -15.20 16.66 21.61
C ARG A 179 -14.55 15.32 21.25
N GLY A 180 -15.38 14.37 20.82
CA GLY A 180 -14.90 13.07 20.37
C GLY A 180 -13.85 13.26 19.28
N VAL A 181 -12.62 12.83 19.57
CA VAL A 181 -11.54 12.77 18.60
C VAL A 181 -12.00 11.82 17.50
N ARG A 182 -12.50 12.36 16.38
CA ARG A 182 -12.72 11.59 15.16
C ARG A 182 -11.34 11.11 14.72
N ARG A 183 -10.98 9.88 15.11
CA ARG A 183 -9.82 9.21 14.55
C ARG A 183 -10.05 9.19 13.03
N PRO A 184 -9.14 9.74 12.21
CA PRO A 184 -9.23 9.58 10.77
C PRO A 184 -9.29 8.08 10.50
N GLN A 185 -10.38 7.64 9.89
CA GLN A 185 -10.57 6.28 9.43
C GLN A 185 -9.34 5.94 8.61
N ALA A 186 -8.54 4.96 9.05
CA ALA A 186 -7.33 4.57 8.33
C ALA A 186 -7.75 4.24 6.89
N GLY A 187 -7.41 5.15 5.98
CA GLY A 187 -7.70 4.99 4.57
C GLY A 187 -7.18 3.63 4.13
N ARG A 188 -7.99 2.93 3.35
CA ARG A 188 -7.71 1.61 2.77
C ARG A 188 -6.50 1.74 1.84
N GLY A 189 -5.32 1.82 2.44
CA GLY A 189 -4.05 1.85 1.72
C GLY A 189 -3.82 0.51 1.03
N PRO A 190 -2.97 0.49 -0.01
CA PRO A 190 -2.54 -0.77 -0.60
C PRO A 190 -2.05 -1.69 0.52
N SER A 191 -2.53 -2.93 0.56
CA SER A 191 -2.17 -3.86 1.63
C SER A 191 -0.64 -3.95 1.69
N MET A 192 -0.08 -4.07 2.90
CA MET A 192 1.37 -4.16 3.09
C MET A 192 1.99 -5.29 2.25
N VAL A 193 1.23 -6.37 2.04
CA VAL A 193 1.55 -7.50 1.17
C VAL A 193 1.64 -7.07 -0.30
N SER A 194 0.71 -6.24 -0.76
CA SER A 194 0.71 -5.70 -2.11
C SER A 194 1.94 -4.81 -2.36
N LEU A 195 2.34 -4.03 -1.36
CA LEU A 195 3.53 -3.18 -1.44
C LEU A 195 4.82 -4.01 -1.42
N MET A 196 4.90 -5.04 -0.58
CA MET A 196 6.00 -6.01 -0.56
C MET A 196 6.14 -6.77 -1.90
N LEU A 197 5.03 -7.22 -2.49
CA LEU A 197 5.02 -7.88 -3.80
C LEU A 197 5.50 -6.94 -4.90
N LEU A 198 5.06 -5.68 -4.89
CA LEU A 198 5.47 -4.68 -5.88
C LEU A 198 6.99 -4.42 -5.82
N LEU A 199 7.58 -4.47 -4.62
CA LEU A 199 9.01 -4.28 -4.40
C LEU A 199 9.85 -5.51 -4.77
N THR A 200 9.37 -6.72 -4.46
CA THR A 200 10.17 -7.96 -4.55
C THR A 200 9.97 -8.73 -5.86
N ALA A 201 8.81 -8.62 -6.50
CA ALA A 201 8.52 -9.34 -7.74
C ALA A 201 9.54 -9.07 -8.88
N PRO A 202 10.02 -7.83 -9.12
CA PRO A 202 11.01 -7.57 -10.16
C PRO A 202 12.35 -8.29 -9.91
N ALA A 203 12.79 -8.35 -8.65
CA ALA A 203 14.04 -9.01 -8.28
C ALA A 203 13.96 -10.53 -8.49
N VAL A 204 12.84 -11.15 -8.11
CA VAL A 204 12.60 -12.58 -8.33
C VAL A 204 12.52 -12.91 -9.81
N PHE A 205 11.86 -12.06 -10.60
CA PHE A 205 11.78 -12.24 -12.04
C PHE A 205 13.15 -12.13 -12.72
N ALA A 206 13.97 -11.16 -12.32
CA ALA A 206 15.35 -11.03 -12.81
C ALA A 206 16.17 -12.29 -12.48
N ALA A 207 16.12 -12.78 -11.25
CA ALA A 207 16.82 -13.99 -10.84
C ALA A 207 16.37 -15.24 -11.62
N ALA A 208 15.08 -15.34 -11.96
CA ALA A 208 14.55 -16.44 -12.76
C ALA A 208 15.02 -16.40 -14.22
N VAL A 209 15.18 -15.21 -14.81
CA VAL A 209 15.66 -15.03 -16.19
C VAL A 209 17.18 -15.22 -16.28
N LEU A 210 17.92 -14.79 -15.25
CA LEU A 210 19.38 -14.89 -15.18
C LEU A 210 19.87 -16.27 -14.77
N ARG A 211 19.02 -17.15 -14.22
CA ARG A 211 19.41 -18.53 -13.93
C ARG A 211 19.81 -19.22 -15.24
N PRO A 212 21.11 -19.50 -15.45
CA PRO A 212 21.55 -20.20 -16.64
C PRO A 212 20.86 -21.55 -16.61
N ARG A 213 20.14 -21.91 -17.68
CA ARG A 213 19.76 -23.29 -17.90
C ARG A 213 21.05 -24.05 -18.16
N SER A 214 21.68 -24.54 -17.09
CA SER A 214 22.79 -25.48 -17.15
C SER A 214 22.30 -26.68 -17.95
N ARG A 215 22.72 -26.73 -19.21
CA ARG A 215 22.61 -27.90 -20.06
C ARG A 215 23.68 -28.90 -19.66
#